data_AF-A0A956IJV7-F1
#
_entry.id   AF-A0A956IJV7-F1
#
_cell.length_a   1.000
_cell.length_b   1.000
_cell.length_c   1.000
_cell.angle_alpha   90.00
_cell.angle_beta   90.00
_cell.angle_gamma   90.00
#
_symmetry.space_group_name_H-M   'P 1'
#
loop_
_entity.id
_entity.type
_entity.pdbx_description
1 polymer ?
#
loop_
_entity_poly.entity_id
_entity_poly.type
_entity_poly.pdbx_seq_one_letter_code
_entity_poly.pdbx_strand_id
1 'polypeptide(L)'
;GTGTNTGTNTGTNTGTNTGTNTGMTVDCMQVCSDLFNCGLEDDGNGMQLCPGFSDGTGAGGAGGAPAGITEDQFLNGSNMDGCIATCEGLPALASLVDPNNCAGSVGTLKNADGNFKSACEGM
;
A
#
# COMPACT_ATOMS: atom_id res chain seq x y z
N GLY A 1 14.11 -35.19 -17.13
CA GLY A 1 14.03 -34.04 -18.04
C GLY A 1 14.49 -32.83 -17.28
N THR A 2 15.54 -32.19 -17.78
CA THR A 2 16.09 -30.92 -17.28
C THR A 2 15.13 -29.76 -17.53
N GLY A 3 15.11 -28.81 -16.60
CA GLY A 3 14.40 -27.53 -16.71
C GLY A 3 15.00 -26.53 -15.73
N THR A 4 16.15 -25.97 -16.11
CA THR A 4 16.85 -24.87 -15.47
C THR A 4 15.97 -23.62 -15.47
N ASN A 5 15.87 -22.91 -14.35
CA ASN A 5 15.66 -21.46 -14.40
C ASN A 5 16.57 -20.76 -13.39
N THR A 6 17.59 -20.12 -13.93
CA THR A 6 18.55 -19.28 -13.24
C THR A 6 17.94 -17.90 -13.14
N GLY A 7 17.58 -17.46 -11.93
CA GLY A 7 17.08 -16.12 -11.67
C GLY A 7 17.63 -15.64 -10.34
N THR A 8 18.84 -15.10 -10.38
CA THR A 8 19.47 -14.38 -9.28
C THR A 8 18.57 -13.21 -8.90
N ASN A 9 17.95 -13.23 -7.72
CA ASN A 9 17.42 -12.01 -7.12
C ASN A 9 18.04 -11.86 -5.73
N THR A 10 19.11 -11.08 -5.71
CA THR A 10 19.80 -10.60 -4.53
C THR A 10 18.90 -9.56 -3.87
N GLY A 11 18.04 -10.00 -2.96
CA GLY A 11 17.20 -9.15 -2.14
C GLY A 11 17.07 -9.78 -0.77
N THR A 12 17.85 -9.29 0.19
CA THR A 12 17.81 -9.69 1.58
C THR A 12 16.45 -9.35 2.18
N ASN A 13 15.48 -10.25 2.11
CA ASN A 13 14.31 -10.21 2.99
C ASN A 13 14.40 -11.40 3.94
N THR A 14 15.00 -11.13 5.09
CA THR A 14 15.10 -12.04 6.22
C THR A 14 13.75 -12.04 6.94
N GLY A 15 12.82 -12.84 6.45
CA GLY A 15 11.52 -13.08 7.09
C GLY A 15 11.14 -14.54 6.92
N THR A 16 11.29 -15.31 7.98
CA THR A 16 10.89 -16.72 8.10
C THR A 16 9.45 -16.95 7.63
N ASN A 17 9.28 -17.65 6.51
CA ASN A 17 8.01 -18.30 6.19
C ASN A 17 8.25 -19.80 5.97
N THR A 18 8.42 -20.49 7.09
CA THR A 18 8.26 -21.94 7.20
C THR A 18 6.81 -22.26 7.57
N GLY A 19 6.05 -22.91 6.68
CA GLY A 19 4.92 -23.74 7.10
C GLY A 19 3.66 -23.71 6.22
N THR A 20 3.56 -24.70 5.33
CA THR A 20 2.37 -25.56 5.11
C THR A 20 0.97 -24.95 4.91
N ASN A 21 0.51 -24.98 3.64
CA ASN A 21 -0.86 -24.96 3.09
C ASN A 21 -2.06 -25.07 4.07
N THR A 22 -2.93 -24.04 4.14
CA THR A 22 -4.42 -24.08 4.10
C THR A 22 -5.02 -22.69 4.43
N GLY A 23 -5.57 -21.98 3.44
CA GLY A 23 -6.20 -20.66 3.59
C GLY A 23 -5.18 -19.53 3.56
N MET A 24 -5.17 -18.71 2.50
CA MET A 24 -4.24 -17.58 2.39
C MET A 24 -4.53 -16.60 3.54
N THR A 25 -3.72 -16.66 4.60
CA THR A 25 -3.64 -15.57 5.57
C THR A 25 -3.19 -14.36 4.78
N VAL A 26 -4.10 -13.42 4.59
CA VAL A 26 -3.79 -12.13 3.98
C VAL A 26 -2.72 -11.48 4.84
N ASP A 27 -1.54 -11.23 4.25
CA ASP A 27 -0.52 -10.42 4.91
C ASP A 27 -0.93 -8.95 4.82
N CYS A 28 -1.75 -8.51 5.77
CA CYS A 28 -2.30 -7.16 5.80
C CYS A 28 -1.22 -6.08 5.90
N MET A 29 -0.06 -6.40 6.48
CA MET A 29 1.08 -5.48 6.48
C MET A 29 1.60 -5.27 5.07
N GLN A 30 1.81 -6.35 4.31
CA GLN A 30 2.26 -6.25 2.93
C GLN A 30 1.23 -5.54 2.04
N VAL A 31 -0.05 -5.92 2.13
CA VAL A 31 -1.14 -5.30 1.35
C VAL A 31 -1.22 -3.79 1.60
N CYS A 32 -1.11 -3.38 2.85
CA CYS A 32 -1.19 -1.97 3.22
C CYS A 32 0.07 -1.19 2.82
N SER A 33 1.26 -1.80 2.91
CA SER A 33 2.49 -1.17 2.41
C SER A 33 2.45 -1.01 0.89
N ASP A 34 2.00 -2.05 0.15
CA ASP A 34 1.81 -1.98 -1.30
C ASP A 34 0.82 -0.87 -1.68
N LEU A 35 -0.30 -0.76 -0.96
CA LEU A 35 -1.28 0.30 -1.18
C LEU A 35 -0.71 1.70 -0.91
N PHE A 36 0.09 1.86 0.14
CA PHE A 36 0.76 3.14 0.44
C PHE A 36 1.73 3.52 -0.68
N ASN A 37 2.57 2.59 -1.11
CA ASN A 37 3.50 2.78 -2.22
C ASN A 37 2.77 3.11 -3.53
N CYS A 38 1.67 2.41 -3.83
CA CYS A 38 0.79 2.76 -4.93
C CYS A 38 0.23 4.19 -4.83
N GLY A 39 -0.06 4.68 -3.62
CA GLY A 39 -0.48 6.08 -3.42
C GLY A 39 0.61 7.09 -3.75
N LEU A 40 1.88 6.73 -3.59
CA LEU A 40 3.04 7.59 -3.92
C LEU A 40 3.39 7.57 -5.41
N GLU A 41 2.88 6.62 -6.19
CA GLU A 41 3.12 6.57 -7.63
C GLU A 41 2.44 7.71 -8.38
N ASP A 42 2.97 8.02 -9.57
CA ASP A 42 2.47 9.03 -10.48
C ASP A 42 1.26 8.51 -11.29
N ASP A 43 0.22 9.33 -11.46
CA ASP A 43 -0.98 9.05 -12.24
C ASP A 43 -0.75 9.06 -13.77
N GLY A 44 0.49 9.28 -14.21
CA GLY A 44 0.89 9.45 -15.60
C GLY A 44 0.86 10.92 -16.07
N ASN A 45 0.42 11.86 -15.23
CA ASN A 45 0.35 13.29 -15.51
C ASN A 45 1.31 14.13 -14.66
N GLY A 46 2.22 13.52 -13.90
CA GLY A 46 3.11 14.24 -13.00
C GLY A 46 2.55 14.42 -11.59
N MET A 47 1.43 13.77 -11.25
CA MET A 47 0.74 13.92 -9.96
C MET A 47 0.69 12.59 -9.22
N GLN A 48 0.92 12.61 -7.91
CA GLN A 48 0.77 11.41 -7.08
C GLN A 48 -0.69 10.95 -7.04
N LEU A 49 -0.90 9.63 -7.03
CA LEU A 49 -2.22 9.01 -6.92
C LEU A 49 -2.92 9.36 -5.59
N CYS A 50 -2.14 9.52 -4.52
CA CYS A 50 -2.56 10.02 -3.22
C CYS A 50 -1.69 11.20 -2.76
N PRO A 51 -2.04 12.44 -3.13
CA PRO A 51 -1.31 13.65 -2.74
C PRO A 51 -1.23 13.89 -1.23
N GLY A 52 -2.11 13.27 -0.44
CA GLY A 52 -2.08 13.32 1.01
C GLY A 52 -1.00 12.43 1.64
N PHE A 53 -0.35 11.54 0.87
CA PHE A 53 0.72 10.69 1.37
C PHE A 53 2.09 11.36 1.24
N SER A 54 3.01 10.99 2.12
CA SER A 54 4.36 11.52 2.17
C SER A 54 5.37 10.40 2.35
N ASP A 55 6.37 10.37 1.48
CA ASP A 55 7.55 9.51 1.58
C ASP A 55 8.55 9.98 2.67
N GLY A 56 8.20 11.04 3.42
CA GLY A 56 9.06 11.63 4.45
C GLY A 56 10.24 12.45 3.90
N THR A 57 10.41 12.58 2.59
CA THR A 57 11.46 13.41 1.98
C THR A 57 11.06 14.88 1.84
N GLY A 58 9.82 15.22 2.19
CA GLY A 58 9.25 16.56 2.05
C GLY A 58 8.84 16.89 0.61
N ALA A 59 8.86 15.91 -0.30
CA ALA A 59 8.37 16.04 -1.68
C ALA A 59 6.88 15.71 -1.83
N GLY A 60 6.21 15.27 -0.75
CA GLY A 60 4.75 15.08 -0.70
C GLY A 60 4.02 16.39 -0.98
N GLY A 61 3.52 16.52 -2.20
CA GLY A 61 2.72 17.67 -2.65
C GLY A 61 3.50 18.64 -3.54
N ALA A 62 3.17 18.63 -4.84
CA ALA A 62 3.34 19.82 -5.65
C ALA A 62 2.63 20.99 -4.97
N GLY A 63 3.38 21.91 -4.35
CA GLY A 63 2.85 23.17 -3.82
C GLY A 63 2.86 23.38 -2.31
N GLY A 64 3.68 22.67 -1.53
CA GLY A 64 3.87 23.00 -0.10
C GLY A 64 2.68 22.62 0.79
N ALA A 65 2.04 21.50 0.48
CA ALA A 65 1.06 20.88 1.37
C ALA A 65 1.70 20.51 2.72
N PRO A 66 0.95 20.53 3.83
CA PRO A 66 1.46 20.07 5.13
C PRO A 66 2.01 18.65 5.01
N ALA A 67 3.00 18.31 5.86
CA ALA A 67 3.63 16.99 5.89
C ALA A 67 2.55 15.90 5.80
N GLY A 68 2.48 15.23 4.63
CA GLY A 68 1.47 14.22 4.37
C GLY A 68 1.58 13.03 5.33
N ILE A 69 0.60 12.14 5.26
CA ILE A 69 0.55 10.91 6.05
C ILE A 69 1.76 10.04 5.68
N THR A 70 2.59 9.69 6.68
CA THR A 70 3.71 8.76 6.47
C THR A 70 3.22 7.32 6.44
N GLU A 71 4.06 6.41 5.91
CA GLU A 71 3.72 4.97 5.86
C GLU A 71 3.34 4.44 7.25
N ASP A 72 4.15 4.70 8.28
CA ASP A 72 3.86 4.28 9.65
C ASP A 72 2.49 4.78 10.16
N GLN A 73 2.14 6.03 9.83
CA GLN A 73 0.85 6.61 10.20
C GLN A 73 -0.30 5.99 9.42
N PHE A 74 -0.09 5.62 8.15
CA PHE A 74 -1.09 4.94 7.34
C PHE A 74 -1.32 3.49 7.80
N LEU A 75 -0.23 2.76 8.04
CA LEU A 75 -0.26 1.35 8.46
C LEU A 75 -0.92 1.19 9.82
N ASN A 76 -0.53 2.03 10.80
CA ASN A 76 -0.93 1.88 12.20
C ASN A 76 -2.06 2.84 12.62
N GLY A 77 -2.29 3.94 11.90
CA GLY A 77 -3.23 4.98 12.31
C GLY A 77 -2.78 5.71 13.58
N SER A 78 -3.61 6.65 14.05
CA SER A 78 -3.34 7.40 15.30
C SER A 78 -3.68 6.60 16.57
N ASN A 79 -4.53 5.57 16.47
CA ASN A 79 -5.05 4.76 17.59
C ASN A 79 -5.11 3.25 17.28
N MET A 80 -4.25 2.72 16.41
CA MET A 80 -4.30 1.33 15.91
C MET A 80 -5.44 1.04 14.91
N ASP A 81 -6.21 2.05 14.49
CA ASP A 81 -7.23 1.94 13.43
C ASP A 81 -6.66 2.21 12.03
N GLY A 82 -5.40 1.82 11.79
CA GLY A 82 -4.73 2.00 10.51
C GLY A 82 -5.21 1.02 9.43
N CYS A 83 -4.55 1.05 8.28
CA CYS A 83 -4.86 0.13 7.19
C CYS A 83 -4.78 -1.33 7.62
N ILE A 84 -3.83 -1.70 8.50
CA ILE A 84 -3.68 -3.10 8.97
C ILE A 84 -4.95 -3.56 9.69
N ALA A 85 -5.46 -2.79 10.65
CA ALA A 85 -6.69 -3.13 11.36
C ALA A 85 -7.91 -3.20 10.42
N THR A 86 -7.96 -2.30 9.42
CA THR A 86 -9.01 -2.32 8.40
C THR A 86 -8.93 -3.58 7.54
N CYS A 87 -7.73 -3.98 7.12
CA CYS A 87 -7.51 -5.19 6.33
C CYS A 87 -7.85 -6.46 7.11
N GLU A 88 -7.50 -6.53 8.41
CA GLU A 88 -7.86 -7.66 9.28
C GLU A 88 -9.39 -7.77 9.48
N GLY A 89 -10.08 -6.63 9.60
CA GLY A 89 -11.53 -6.57 9.69
C GLY A 89 -12.26 -6.79 8.37
N LEU A 90 -11.57 -6.56 7.24
CA LEU A 90 -12.13 -6.67 5.89
C LEU A 90 -11.13 -7.39 4.95
N PRO A 91 -11.11 -8.73 4.92
CA PRO A 91 -10.22 -9.51 4.06
C PRO A 91 -10.38 -9.21 2.56
N ALA A 92 -11.53 -8.65 2.16
CA ALA A 92 -11.79 -8.20 0.80
C ALA A 92 -10.87 -7.04 0.37
N LEU A 93 -10.32 -6.25 1.30
CA LEU A 93 -9.39 -5.17 1.01
C LEU A 93 -8.19 -5.68 0.20
N ALA A 94 -7.64 -6.84 0.58
CA ALA A 94 -6.51 -7.46 -0.11
C ALA A 94 -6.82 -7.90 -1.54
N SER A 95 -8.09 -8.15 -1.86
CA SER A 95 -8.49 -8.46 -3.24
C SER A 95 -8.66 -7.22 -4.11
N LEU A 96 -8.67 -6.01 -3.51
CA LEU A 96 -8.77 -4.74 -4.21
C LEU A 96 -7.41 -4.10 -4.48
N VAL A 97 -6.37 -4.53 -3.76
CA VAL A 97 -4.99 -4.07 -3.95
C VAL A 97 -4.28 -5.00 -4.94
N ASP A 98 -3.93 -4.45 -6.10
CA ASP A 98 -3.11 -5.06 -7.13
C ASP A 98 -1.86 -4.19 -7.30
N PRO A 99 -0.69 -4.65 -6.83
CA PRO A 99 0.55 -3.89 -6.93
C PRO A 99 1.02 -3.66 -8.37
N ASN A 100 0.44 -4.34 -9.37
CA ASN A 100 0.73 -4.10 -10.79
C ASN A 100 -0.21 -3.08 -11.43
N ASN A 101 -1.25 -2.64 -10.71
CA ASN A 101 -2.25 -1.70 -11.19
C ASN A 101 -2.62 -0.67 -10.09
N CYS A 102 -1.62 0.07 -9.64
CA CYS A 102 -1.77 1.05 -8.57
C CYS A 102 -2.89 2.06 -8.81
N ALA A 103 -2.99 2.62 -10.02
CA ALA A 103 -4.07 3.56 -10.37
C ALA A 103 -5.46 2.91 -10.24
N GLY A 104 -5.61 1.65 -10.67
CA GLY A 104 -6.85 0.89 -10.53
C GLY A 104 -7.21 0.60 -9.08
N SER A 105 -6.23 0.16 -8.27
CA SER A 105 -6.43 -0.15 -6.85
C SER A 105 -6.75 1.08 -6.02
N VAL A 106 -5.96 2.14 -6.14
CA VAL A 106 -6.21 3.42 -5.46
C VAL A 106 -7.55 3.99 -5.89
N GLY A 107 -7.85 4.01 -7.20
CA GLY A 107 -9.13 4.50 -7.72
C GLY A 107 -10.33 3.70 -7.18
N THR A 108 -10.22 2.38 -7.10
CA THR A 108 -11.27 1.52 -6.54
C THR A 108 -11.47 1.80 -5.05
N LEU A 109 -10.39 1.89 -4.29
CA LEU A 109 -10.44 2.14 -2.85
C LEU A 109 -10.96 3.53 -2.49
N LYS A 110 -10.58 4.58 -3.24
CA LYS A 110 -11.14 5.94 -3.06
C LYS A 110 -12.66 5.98 -3.25
N ASN A 111 -13.21 5.09 -4.08
CA ASN A 111 -14.65 4.98 -4.31
C ASN A 111 -15.34 4.07 -3.28
N ALA A 112 -14.62 3.11 -2.70
CA ALA A 112 -15.16 2.14 -1.75
C ALA A 112 -15.10 2.63 -0.29
N ASP A 113 -14.09 3.45 0.07
CA ASP A 113 -13.82 3.88 1.44
C ASP A 113 -13.58 5.41 1.50
N GLY A 114 -14.48 6.10 2.21
CA GLY A 114 -14.41 7.56 2.38
C GLY A 114 -13.28 8.02 3.30
N ASN A 115 -12.84 7.21 4.26
CA ASN A 115 -11.70 7.51 5.12
C ASN A 115 -10.40 7.38 4.31
N PHE A 116 -10.25 6.30 3.53
CA PHE A 116 -9.13 6.16 2.61
C PHE A 116 -9.08 7.32 1.62
N LYS A 117 -10.23 7.69 1.04
CA LYS A 117 -10.32 8.85 0.14
C LYS A 117 -9.83 10.14 0.82
N SER A 118 -10.30 10.42 2.03
CA SER A 118 -9.93 11.64 2.77
C SER A 118 -8.43 11.65 3.09
N ALA A 119 -7.88 10.52 3.55
CA ALA A 119 -6.45 10.35 3.79
C ALA A 119 -5.61 10.54 2.50
N CYS A 120 -6.07 9.95 1.40
CA CYS A 120 -5.42 10.05 0.09
C CYS A 120 -5.46 11.47 -0.50
N GLU A 121 -6.52 12.24 -0.23
CA GLU A 121 -6.70 13.63 -0.69
C GLU A 121 -6.12 14.68 0.28
N GLY A 122 -5.70 14.28 1.48
CA GLY A 122 -5.13 15.16 2.49
C GLY A 122 -6.13 16.12 3.14
N MET A 123 -7.40 15.69 3.28
CA MET A 123 -8.52 16.51 3.79
C MET A 123 -8.90 16.20 5.23
#